data_AF-A0A0F8PAY7-F1
#
_entry.id   AF-A0A0F8PAY7-F1
#
_cell.length_a   1.000
_cell.length_b   1.000
_cell.length_c   1.000
_cell.angle_alpha   90.00
_cell.angle_beta   90.00
_cell.angle_gamma   90.00
#
_symmetry.space_group_name_H-M   'P 1'
#
loop_
_entity.id
_entity.type
_entity.pdbx_description
1 polymer ?
#
loop_
_entity_poly.entity_id
_entity_poly.type
_entity_poly.pdbx_seq_one_letter_code
_entity_poly.pdbx_strand_id
1 'polypeptide(L)'
;RLENNINAIKVLKVLEEENRNANRDEQVALSKYVGWGGLSDVFDENKTGQWERARDFLKENLTSREYESCQESTLTAFYTPKIVIDGIYQVLENMGFEKGNILEPSCGVGSFIGSIPESMKGSKVYGIELDSISGNIARRLYPESNVQVKGFEETSFSNNFFDVAIGNVPFGEFKANDRLYDKNNFLIHDYFFAKSID
;
A
#
# COMPACT_ATOMS: atom_id res chain seq x y z
N ARG A 1 -6.48 3.03 -16.80
CA ARG A 1 -5.57 2.52 -15.73
C ARG A 1 -4.24 3.24 -15.79
N LEU A 2 -3.47 3.13 -16.88
CA LEU A 2 -2.20 3.87 -17.04
C LEU A 2 -2.33 5.37 -16.77
N GLU A 3 -3.25 6.05 -17.45
CA GLU A 3 -3.48 7.48 -17.26
C GLU A 3 -3.88 7.86 -15.82
N ASN A 4 -4.63 6.99 -15.13
CA ASN A 4 -4.98 7.22 -13.73
C ASN A 4 -3.74 7.20 -12.83
N ASN A 5 -2.81 6.25 -13.04
CA ASN A 5 -1.56 6.21 -12.28
C ASN A 5 -0.72 7.46 -12.54
N ILE A 6 -0.58 7.85 -13.81
CA ILE A 6 0.16 9.05 -14.18
C ILE A 6 -0.45 10.29 -13.53
N ASN A 7 -1.77 10.46 -13.59
CA ASN A 7 -2.45 11.58 -12.96
C ASN A 7 -2.34 11.57 -11.43
N ALA A 8 -2.44 10.41 -10.79
CA ALA A 8 -2.24 10.28 -9.34
C ALA A 8 -0.82 10.66 -8.93
N ILE A 9 0.21 10.25 -9.68
CA ILE A 9 1.61 10.63 -9.41
C ILE A 9 1.80 12.13 -9.61
N LYS A 10 1.25 12.73 -10.67
CA LYS A 10 1.30 14.19 -10.87
C LYS A 10 0.72 14.93 -9.66
N VAL A 11 -0.47 14.54 -9.23
CA VAL A 11 -1.13 15.14 -8.05
C VAL A 11 -0.28 14.93 -6.80
N LEU A 12 0.25 13.72 -6.58
CA LEU A 12 1.11 13.43 -5.43
C LEU A 12 2.34 14.36 -5.41
N LYS A 13 3.04 14.51 -6.54
CA LYS A 13 4.23 15.35 -6.63
C LYS A 13 3.95 16.83 -6.36
N VAL A 14 2.83 17.35 -6.84
CA VAL A 14 2.37 18.70 -6.48
C VAL A 14 2.11 18.82 -4.97
N LEU A 15 1.43 17.85 -4.36
CA LEU A 15 1.14 17.86 -2.92
C LEU A 15 2.40 17.74 -2.04
N GLU A 16 3.40 17.00 -2.52
CA GLU A 16 4.71 16.88 -1.88
C GLU A 16 5.49 18.21 -1.95
N GLU A 17 5.55 18.83 -3.14
CA GLU A 17 6.21 20.12 -3.34
C GLU A 17 5.56 21.24 -2.52
N GLU A 18 4.23 21.30 -2.51
CA GLU A 18 3.46 22.32 -1.78
C GLU A 18 3.32 22.03 -0.28
N ASN A 19 3.77 20.85 0.17
CA ASN A 19 3.65 20.36 1.55
C ASN A 19 2.24 20.55 2.16
N ARG A 20 1.19 20.16 1.42
CA ARG A 20 -0.21 20.31 1.86
C ARG A 20 -1.04 19.07 1.65
N ASN A 21 -2.21 19.03 2.30
CA ASN A 21 -3.17 17.94 2.12
C ASN A 21 -3.91 18.04 0.79
N ALA A 22 -4.37 16.88 0.31
CA ALA A 22 -5.20 16.76 -0.88
C ALA A 22 -6.60 17.36 -0.62
N ASN A 23 -7.12 18.12 -1.58
CA ASN A 23 -8.53 18.46 -1.64
C ASN A 23 -9.36 17.28 -2.18
N ARG A 24 -10.67 17.44 -2.26
CA ARG A 24 -11.59 16.37 -2.69
C ARG A 24 -11.32 15.85 -4.10
N ASP A 25 -11.04 16.73 -5.06
CA ASP A 25 -10.80 16.32 -6.45
C ASP A 25 -9.44 15.62 -6.59
N GLU A 26 -8.45 16.09 -5.85
CA GLU A 26 -7.13 15.45 -5.75
C GLU A 26 -7.22 14.07 -5.09
N GLN A 27 -8.01 13.91 -4.03
CA GLN A 27 -8.29 12.60 -3.43
C GLN A 27 -8.95 11.64 -4.42
N VAL A 28 -9.88 12.13 -5.26
CA VAL A 28 -10.49 11.33 -6.33
C VAL A 28 -9.45 10.91 -7.38
N ALA A 29 -8.48 11.76 -7.71
CA ALA A 29 -7.39 11.38 -8.62
C ALA A 29 -6.47 10.33 -7.97
N LEU A 30 -6.05 10.55 -6.73
CA LEU A 30 -5.16 9.67 -5.97
C LEU A 30 -5.76 8.26 -5.77
N SER A 31 -7.05 8.18 -5.43
CA SER A 31 -7.77 6.90 -5.22
C SER A 31 -7.90 6.03 -6.46
N LYS A 32 -7.61 6.56 -7.66
CA LYS A 32 -7.62 5.80 -8.92
C LYS A 32 -6.28 5.16 -9.24
N TYR A 33 -5.25 5.38 -8.43
CA TYR A 33 -3.97 4.68 -8.56
C TYR A 33 -4.16 3.19 -8.28
N VAL A 34 -3.69 2.33 -9.19
CA VAL A 34 -3.88 0.87 -9.11
C VAL A 34 -2.57 0.10 -9.06
N GLY A 35 -1.44 0.79 -8.87
CA GLY A 35 -0.11 0.16 -8.95
C GLY A 35 0.22 -0.33 -10.36
N TRP A 36 1.29 -1.12 -10.48
CA TRP A 36 1.89 -1.45 -11.76
C TRP A 36 1.71 -2.91 -12.22
N GLY A 37 1.07 -3.76 -11.42
CA GLY A 37 0.93 -5.19 -11.70
C GLY A 37 0.31 -5.52 -13.07
N GLY A 38 -0.66 -4.72 -13.50
CA GLY A 38 -1.29 -4.85 -14.83
C GLY A 38 -0.78 -3.85 -15.88
N LEU A 39 0.31 -3.14 -15.59
CA LEU A 39 0.85 -2.04 -16.41
C LEU A 39 2.37 -2.19 -16.64
N SER A 40 2.90 -3.41 -16.54
CA SER A 40 4.32 -3.71 -16.67
C SER A 40 4.92 -3.28 -18.01
N ASP A 41 4.12 -3.23 -19.08
CA ASP A 41 4.50 -2.72 -20.41
C ASP A 41 5.12 -1.30 -20.36
N VAL A 42 4.83 -0.49 -19.34
CA VAL A 42 5.47 0.83 -19.18
C VAL A 42 6.99 0.72 -19.00
N PHE A 43 7.47 -0.34 -18.37
CA PHE A 43 8.89 -0.55 -18.06
C PHE A 43 9.65 -1.33 -19.17
N ASP A 44 8.97 -1.75 -20.23
CA ASP A 44 9.61 -2.38 -21.39
C ASP A 44 10.09 -1.29 -22.37
N GLU A 45 11.40 -1.16 -22.51
CA GLU A 45 12.04 -0.17 -23.40
C GLU A 45 11.68 -0.36 -24.87
N ASN A 46 11.21 -1.54 -25.29
CA ASN A 46 10.78 -1.79 -26.66
C ASN A 46 9.34 -1.31 -26.93
N LYS A 47 8.56 -1.02 -25.89
CA LYS A 47 7.18 -0.54 -26.03
C LYS A 47 7.19 0.97 -26.28
N THR A 48 6.63 1.36 -27.42
CA THR A 48 6.55 2.75 -27.88
C THR A 48 5.17 3.38 -27.62
N GLY A 49 5.01 4.65 -27.98
CA GLY A 49 3.70 5.31 -28.02
C GLY A 49 3.22 5.74 -26.64
N GLN A 50 2.14 5.15 -26.13
CA GLN A 50 1.64 5.52 -24.78
C GLN A 50 2.56 5.02 -23.66
N TRP A 51 3.24 3.89 -23.86
CA TRP A 51 4.11 3.27 -22.87
C TRP A 51 5.41 4.05 -22.71
N GLU A 52 6.04 4.41 -23.83
CA GLU A 52 7.21 5.29 -23.87
C GLU A 52 6.93 6.65 -23.24
N ARG A 53 5.83 7.33 -23.63
CA ARG A 53 5.46 8.62 -23.01
C ARG A 53 5.24 8.52 -21.51
N ALA A 54 4.64 7.42 -21.04
CA ALA A 54 4.45 7.20 -19.62
C ALA A 54 5.79 6.89 -18.92
N ARG A 55 6.66 6.10 -19.54
CA ARG A 55 8.01 5.79 -19.04
C ARG A 55 8.86 7.05 -18.90
N ASP A 56 8.85 7.91 -19.91
CA ASP A 56 9.57 9.18 -19.88
C ASP A 56 9.06 10.07 -18.76
N PHE A 57 7.73 10.21 -18.63
CA PHE A 57 7.12 10.92 -17.51
C PHE A 57 7.60 10.36 -16.16
N LEU A 58 7.62 9.04 -15.97
CA LEU A 58 8.09 8.43 -14.72
C LEU A 58 9.56 8.74 -14.47
N LYS A 59 10.44 8.62 -15.48
CA LYS A 59 11.87 8.94 -15.36
C LYS A 59 12.14 10.41 -15.05
N GLU A 60 11.28 11.31 -15.53
CA GLU A 60 11.38 12.76 -15.29
C GLU A 60 10.86 13.18 -13.90
N ASN A 61 9.84 12.50 -13.38
CA ASN A 61 9.10 12.94 -12.19
C ASN A 61 9.34 12.08 -10.94
N LEU A 62 9.96 10.90 -11.09
CA LEU A 62 10.32 10.02 -9.99
C LEU A 62 11.83 10.03 -9.78
N THR A 63 12.24 9.85 -8.52
CA THR A 63 13.62 9.51 -8.21
C THR A 63 13.96 8.11 -8.76
N SER A 64 15.26 7.81 -8.95
CA SER A 64 15.69 6.48 -9.40
C SER A 64 15.14 5.35 -8.52
N ARG A 65 15.13 5.56 -7.20
CA ARG A 65 14.61 4.58 -6.23
C ARG A 65 13.10 4.37 -6.36
N GLU A 66 12.34 5.45 -6.55
CA GLU A 66 10.89 5.36 -6.79
C GLU A 66 10.57 4.65 -8.11
N TYR A 67 11.34 4.93 -9.17
CA TYR A 67 11.18 4.29 -10.46
C TYR A 67 11.46 2.77 -10.36
N GLU A 68 12.57 2.39 -9.73
CA GLU A 68 12.94 0.99 -9.47
C GLU A 68 11.85 0.28 -8.64
N SER A 69 11.36 0.91 -7.58
CA SER A 69 10.29 0.34 -6.75
C SER A 69 8.99 0.15 -7.54
N CYS A 70 8.62 1.11 -8.38
CA CYS A 70 7.48 0.97 -9.28
C CYS A 70 7.65 -0.23 -10.24
N GLN A 71 8.85 -0.43 -10.78
CA GLN A 71 9.16 -1.56 -11.66
C GLN A 71 9.09 -2.91 -10.91
N GLU A 72 9.68 -3.01 -9.73
CA GLU A 72 9.65 -4.22 -8.89
C GLU A 72 8.22 -4.58 -8.47
N SER A 73 7.38 -3.58 -8.20
CA SER A 73 5.98 -3.78 -7.79
C SER A 73 5.10 -4.41 -8.88
N THR A 74 5.56 -4.49 -10.13
CA THR A 74 4.82 -5.15 -11.23
C THR A 74 4.52 -6.63 -10.97
N LEU A 75 5.26 -7.27 -10.07
CA LEU A 75 5.05 -8.68 -9.73
C LEU A 75 4.06 -8.89 -8.57
N THR A 76 3.81 -7.87 -7.75
CA THR A 76 3.18 -8.04 -6.44
C THR A 76 2.04 -7.05 -6.14
N ALA A 77 1.94 -5.94 -6.86
CA ALA A 77 0.94 -4.90 -6.62
C ALA A 77 -0.44 -5.25 -7.22
N PHE A 78 -1.14 -6.20 -6.59
CA PHE A 78 -2.51 -6.57 -6.94
C PHE A 78 -3.53 -6.00 -5.96
N TYR A 79 -4.57 -5.37 -6.49
CA TYR A 79 -5.65 -4.80 -5.70
C TYR A 79 -6.57 -5.87 -5.11
N THR A 80 -6.88 -5.74 -3.82
CA THR A 80 -7.86 -6.60 -3.12
C THR A 80 -9.29 -6.17 -3.48
N PRO A 81 -10.10 -7.02 -4.13
CA PRO A 81 -11.45 -6.63 -4.52
C PRO A 81 -12.31 -6.22 -3.31
N LYS A 82 -13.15 -5.19 -3.45
CA LYS A 82 -13.99 -4.67 -2.36
C LYS A 82 -14.83 -5.75 -1.67
N ILE A 83 -15.37 -6.70 -2.43
CA ILE A 83 -16.15 -7.83 -1.88
C ILE A 83 -15.34 -8.70 -0.89
N VAL A 84 -14.03 -8.83 -1.10
CA VAL A 84 -13.13 -9.55 -0.18
C VAL A 84 -12.90 -8.71 1.08
N ILE A 85 -12.65 -7.40 0.92
CA ILE A 85 -12.47 -6.47 2.04
C ILE A 85 -13.71 -6.43 2.93
N ASP A 86 -14.89 -6.28 2.32
CA ASP A 86 -16.17 -6.27 3.02
C ASP A 86 -16.40 -7.60 3.76
N GLY A 87 -16.05 -8.73 3.14
CA GLY A 87 -16.11 -10.04 3.78
C GLY A 87 -15.19 -10.15 5.02
N ILE A 88 -13.97 -9.61 4.96
CA ILE A 88 -13.04 -9.60 6.09
C ILE A 88 -13.61 -8.76 7.24
N TYR A 89 -14.11 -7.56 6.97
CA TYR A 89 -14.74 -6.74 8.00
C TYR A 89 -16.02 -7.38 8.58
N GLN A 90 -16.82 -8.05 7.75
CA GLN A 90 -17.99 -8.78 8.24
C GLN A 90 -17.62 -9.92 9.20
N VAL A 91 -16.52 -10.63 8.92
CA VAL A 91 -16.01 -11.66 9.84
C VAL A 91 -15.57 -11.04 11.16
N LEU A 92 -14.86 -9.92 11.14
CA LEU A 92 -14.46 -9.21 12.36
C LEU A 92 -15.68 -8.75 13.19
N GLU A 93 -16.72 -8.24 12.54
CA GLU A 93 -17.97 -7.86 13.20
C GLU A 93 -18.65 -9.08 13.84
N ASN A 94 -18.71 -10.21 13.14
CA ASN A 94 -19.26 -11.46 13.66
C ASN A 94 -18.43 -12.03 14.84
N MET A 95 -17.14 -11.70 14.92
CA MET A 95 -16.27 -12.03 16.04
C MET A 95 -16.41 -11.06 17.21
N GLY A 96 -17.24 -10.01 17.09
CA GLY A 96 -17.49 -9.02 18.13
C GLY A 96 -16.45 -7.90 18.21
N PHE A 97 -15.63 -7.70 17.17
CA PHE A 97 -14.71 -6.58 17.11
C PHE A 97 -15.47 -5.29 16.75
N GLU A 98 -15.49 -4.33 17.67
CA GLU A 98 -16.17 -3.03 17.47
C GLU A 98 -15.17 -1.87 17.31
N LYS A 99 -14.03 -1.92 18.01
CA LYS A 99 -12.99 -0.89 17.95
C LYS A 99 -11.66 -1.42 18.48
N GLY A 100 -10.57 -0.86 17.97
CA GLY A 100 -9.22 -1.18 18.44
C GLY A 100 -8.14 -0.59 17.54
N ASN A 101 -6.92 -1.04 17.73
CA ASN A 101 -5.80 -0.76 16.85
C ASN A 101 -5.73 -1.85 15.75
N ILE A 102 -5.91 -1.44 14.50
CA ILE A 102 -5.90 -2.31 13.32
C ILE A 102 -4.55 -2.15 12.62
N LEU A 103 -3.83 -3.25 12.42
CA LEU A 103 -2.64 -3.29 11.56
C LEU A 103 -3.03 -3.68 10.13
N GLU A 104 -2.60 -2.90 9.14
CA GLU A 104 -2.63 -3.26 7.72
C GLU A 104 -1.20 -3.27 7.16
N PRO A 105 -0.51 -4.42 7.14
CA PRO A 105 0.81 -4.53 6.54
C PRO A 105 0.67 -4.63 5.02
N SER A 106 1.59 -4.02 4.27
CA SER A 106 1.52 -3.90 2.80
C SER A 106 0.22 -3.22 2.33
N CYS A 107 -0.14 -2.08 2.92
CA CYS A 107 -1.45 -1.45 2.72
C CYS A 107 -1.66 -0.85 1.32
N GLY A 108 -0.62 -0.72 0.50
CA GLY A 108 -0.67 -0.05 -0.79
C GLY A 108 -1.22 1.37 -0.64
N VAL A 109 -2.27 1.69 -1.39
CA VAL A 109 -2.96 2.99 -1.28
C VAL A 109 -3.99 3.06 -0.14
N GLY A 110 -4.12 2.02 0.69
CA GLY A 110 -5.01 1.98 1.86
C GLY A 110 -6.43 1.49 1.57
N SER A 111 -6.57 0.41 0.81
CA SER A 111 -7.89 -0.09 0.39
C SER A 111 -8.75 -0.59 1.55
N PHE A 112 -8.13 -1.23 2.55
CA PHE A 112 -8.83 -1.61 3.77
C PHE A 112 -9.12 -0.37 4.62
N ILE A 113 -8.14 0.53 4.81
CA ILE A 113 -8.34 1.82 5.51
C ILE A 113 -9.60 2.55 5.03
N GLY A 114 -9.75 2.70 3.71
CA GLY A 114 -10.91 3.38 3.11
C GLY A 114 -12.23 2.64 3.14
N SER A 115 -12.21 1.36 3.54
CA SER A 115 -13.39 0.48 3.56
C SER A 115 -13.85 0.15 4.98
N ILE A 116 -13.29 0.79 6.00
CA ILE A 116 -13.69 0.56 7.39
C ILE A 116 -15.20 0.82 7.56
N PRO A 117 -15.98 -0.13 8.11
CA PRO A 117 -17.42 0.03 8.26
C PRO A 117 -17.74 1.03 9.38
N GLU A 118 -18.97 1.56 9.37
CA GLU A 118 -19.47 2.49 10.39
C GLU A 118 -19.31 1.92 11.81
N SER A 119 -19.62 0.63 11.98
CA SER A 119 -19.53 -0.08 13.26
C SER A 119 -18.11 -0.11 13.83
N MET A 120 -17.08 0.12 13.00
CA MET A 120 -15.67 0.08 13.40
C MET A 120 -14.94 1.43 13.27
N LYS A 121 -15.63 2.53 12.97
CA LYS A 121 -15.01 3.86 12.80
C LYS A 121 -14.26 4.38 14.03
N GLY A 122 -14.52 3.83 15.21
CA GLY A 122 -13.77 4.13 16.43
C GLY A 122 -12.36 3.54 16.48
N SER A 123 -11.97 2.75 15.47
CA SER A 123 -10.66 2.10 15.38
C SER A 123 -9.58 3.04 14.88
N LYS A 124 -8.33 2.77 15.27
CA LYS A 124 -7.14 3.42 14.73
C LYS A 124 -6.45 2.47 13.77
N VAL A 125 -6.24 2.91 12.54
CA VAL A 125 -5.61 2.08 11.51
C VAL A 125 -4.14 2.46 11.35
N TYR A 126 -3.29 1.45 11.30
CA TYR A 126 -1.85 1.53 11.14
C TYR A 126 -1.45 0.82 9.85
N GLY A 127 -1.20 1.57 8.80
CA GLY A 127 -0.80 1.06 7.49
C GLY A 127 0.72 1.03 7.36
N ILE A 128 1.28 -0.05 6.84
CA ILE A 128 2.72 -0.13 6.49
C ILE A 128 2.83 -0.39 5.01
N GLU A 129 3.59 0.43 4.30
CA GLU A 129 3.80 0.27 2.86
C GLU A 129 5.26 0.50 2.50
N LEU A 130 5.81 -0.40 1.70
CA LEU A 130 7.21 -0.36 1.29
C LEU A 130 7.42 0.66 0.15
N ASP A 131 6.52 0.69 -0.83
CA ASP A 131 6.59 1.57 -1.99
C ASP A 131 6.21 3.00 -1.61
N SER A 132 7.10 3.95 -1.88
CA SER A 132 6.88 5.33 -1.45
C SER A 132 5.74 6.03 -2.18
N ILE A 133 5.45 5.67 -3.42
CA ILE A 133 4.36 6.27 -4.17
C ILE A 133 3.02 5.86 -3.58
N SER A 134 2.76 4.56 -3.45
CA SER A 134 1.51 4.04 -2.90
C SER A 134 1.33 4.41 -1.43
N GLY A 135 2.39 4.32 -0.61
CA GLY A 135 2.32 4.67 0.81
C GLY A 135 2.10 6.17 1.04
N ASN A 136 2.69 7.06 0.24
CA ASN A 136 2.39 8.49 0.35
C ASN A 136 1.01 8.83 -0.23
N ILE A 137 0.52 8.13 -1.27
CA ILE A 137 -0.88 8.23 -1.69
C ILE A 137 -1.82 7.87 -0.53
N ALA A 138 -1.57 6.76 0.17
CA ALA A 138 -2.37 6.34 1.32
C ALA A 138 -2.41 7.43 2.41
N ARG A 139 -1.27 8.08 2.73
CA ARG A 139 -1.22 9.21 3.67
C ARG A 139 -2.11 10.39 3.25
N ARG A 140 -2.17 10.70 1.96
CA ARG A 140 -3.00 11.80 1.44
C ARG A 140 -4.48 11.45 1.41
N LEU A 141 -4.81 10.18 1.19
CA LEU A 141 -6.19 9.67 1.22
C LEU A 141 -6.72 9.55 2.65
N TYR A 142 -5.87 9.15 3.60
CA TYR A 142 -6.26 8.82 4.97
C TYR A 142 -5.38 9.55 5.99
N PRO A 143 -5.48 10.90 6.08
CA PRO A 143 -4.63 11.70 6.97
C PRO A 143 -4.81 11.40 8.46
N GLU A 144 -5.97 10.83 8.84
CA GLU A 144 -6.26 10.42 10.23
C GLU A 144 -5.66 9.06 10.60
N SER A 145 -5.15 8.29 9.63
CA SER A 145 -4.52 6.97 9.85
C SER A 145 -3.00 7.09 9.97
N ASN A 146 -2.39 6.17 10.71
CA ASN A 146 -0.93 6.13 10.87
C ASN A 146 -0.31 5.28 9.76
N VAL A 147 0.05 5.90 8.64
CA VAL A 147 0.72 5.21 7.53
C VAL A 147 2.24 5.42 7.59
N GLN A 148 3.00 4.34 7.72
CA GLN A 148 4.46 4.34 7.68
C GLN A 148 4.95 3.83 6.32
N VAL A 149 5.71 4.67 5.62
CA VAL A 149 6.34 4.35 4.33
C VAL A 149 7.73 3.76 4.61
N LYS A 150 7.80 2.44 4.75
CA LYS A 150 9.01 1.64 4.98
C LYS A 150 8.69 0.14 4.92
N GLY A 151 9.73 -0.70 4.87
CA GLY A 151 9.59 -2.15 4.95
C GLY A 151 8.96 -2.62 6.26
N PHE A 152 8.18 -3.70 6.19
CA PHE A 152 7.55 -4.28 7.39
C PHE A 152 8.61 -4.84 8.35
N GLU A 153 9.74 -5.34 7.83
CA GLU A 153 10.98 -5.68 8.53
C GLU A 153 11.59 -4.54 9.35
N GLU A 154 11.38 -3.29 8.94
CA GLU A 154 11.90 -2.12 9.65
C GLU A 154 10.93 -1.58 10.71
N THR A 155 9.77 -2.21 10.89
CA THR A 155 8.81 -1.81 11.91
C THR A 155 9.23 -2.32 13.29
N SER A 156 9.05 -1.45 14.29
CA SER A 156 9.06 -1.83 15.70
C SER A 156 7.78 -1.29 16.32
N PHE A 157 6.93 -2.22 16.76
CA PHE A 157 5.72 -1.92 17.51
C PHE A 157 5.88 -2.49 18.92
N SER A 158 5.20 -1.88 19.88
CA SER A 158 5.12 -2.46 21.22
C SER A 158 4.35 -3.77 21.17
N ASN A 159 4.76 -4.76 21.96
CA ASN A 159 4.00 -6.01 22.09
C ASN A 159 2.57 -5.72 22.57
N ASN A 160 1.60 -6.51 22.11
CA ASN A 160 0.17 -6.35 22.42
C ASN A 160 -0.41 -4.97 22.04
N PHE A 161 0.16 -4.31 21.03
CA PHE A 161 -0.32 -3.00 20.58
C PHE A 161 -1.51 -3.08 19.62
N PHE A 162 -1.59 -4.14 18.80
CA PHE A 162 -2.66 -4.34 17.82
C PHE A 162 -3.68 -5.34 18.33
N ASP A 163 -4.96 -5.05 18.08
CA ASP A 163 -6.07 -5.94 18.41
C ASP A 163 -6.38 -6.88 17.24
N VAL A 164 -6.18 -6.42 16.00
CA VAL A 164 -6.37 -7.20 14.78
C VAL A 164 -5.35 -6.79 13.71
N ALA A 165 -4.96 -7.75 12.87
CA ALA A 165 -4.23 -7.52 11.63
C ALA A 165 -5.08 -7.96 10.43
N ILE A 166 -5.23 -7.08 9.44
CA ILE A 166 -5.99 -7.32 8.21
C ILE A 166 -5.14 -6.91 7.01
N GLY A 167 -5.43 -7.41 5.82
CA GLY A 167 -4.75 -6.94 4.62
C GLY A 167 -4.63 -8.02 3.56
N ASN A 168 -3.85 -7.70 2.53
CA ASN A 168 -3.44 -8.64 1.50
C ASN A 168 -1.92 -8.60 1.38
N VAL A 169 -1.26 -9.52 2.07
CA VAL A 169 0.20 -9.59 2.15
C VAL A 169 0.80 -9.96 0.78
N PRO A 170 2.06 -9.61 0.50
CA PRO A 170 2.73 -10.05 -0.71
C PRO A 170 2.91 -11.57 -0.75
N PHE A 171 2.81 -12.15 -1.94
CA PHE A 171 3.08 -13.57 -2.20
C PHE A 171 4.25 -13.71 -3.18
N GLY A 172 5.16 -14.63 -2.88
CA GLY A 172 6.32 -14.91 -3.73
C GLY A 172 7.35 -15.82 -3.05
N GLU A 173 8.27 -16.35 -3.85
CA GLU A 173 9.35 -17.23 -3.40
C GLU A 173 10.63 -16.44 -3.05
N PHE A 174 10.47 -15.39 -2.24
CA PHE A 174 11.56 -14.57 -1.72
C PHE A 174 11.37 -14.30 -0.24
N LYS A 175 12.35 -13.68 0.42
CA LYS A 175 12.38 -13.50 1.88
C LYS A 175 12.58 -12.03 2.23
N ALA A 176 11.96 -11.62 3.34
CA ALA A 176 12.32 -10.38 4.01
C ALA A 176 13.63 -10.58 4.80
N ASN A 177 14.41 -9.51 4.94
CA ASN A 177 15.64 -9.52 5.73
C ASN A 177 15.34 -8.94 7.12
N ASP A 178 14.86 -9.79 8.03
CA ASP A 178 14.57 -9.44 9.42
C ASP A 178 15.28 -10.42 10.36
N ARG A 179 16.32 -9.91 11.04
CA ARG A 179 17.20 -10.71 11.91
C ARG A 179 16.46 -11.50 12.99
N LEU A 180 15.30 -11.03 13.45
CA LEU A 180 14.51 -11.73 14.48
C LEU A 180 13.87 -13.02 13.93
N TYR A 181 13.58 -13.05 12.62
CA TYR A 181 12.87 -14.14 11.94
C TYR A 181 13.75 -14.93 10.97
N ASP A 182 15.00 -14.51 10.70
CA ASP A 182 15.93 -15.19 9.78
C ASP A 182 16.06 -16.70 10.06
N LYS A 183 16.06 -17.09 11.35
CA LYS A 183 16.15 -18.49 11.79
C LYS A 183 14.97 -19.36 11.33
N ASN A 184 13.81 -18.76 11.07
CA ASN A 184 12.59 -19.44 10.67
C ASN A 184 12.55 -19.73 9.17
N ASN A 185 13.39 -19.06 8.38
CA ASN A 185 13.50 -19.30 6.94
C ASN A 185 12.17 -19.12 6.18
N PHE A 186 11.32 -18.19 6.64
CA PHE A 186 10.01 -17.93 6.07
C PHE A 186 10.07 -17.39 4.64
N LEU A 187 9.14 -17.83 3.79
CA LEU A 187 8.81 -17.10 2.57
C LEU A 187 8.09 -15.79 2.93
N ILE A 188 8.03 -14.85 2.00
CA ILE A 188 7.54 -13.49 2.28
C ILE A 188 6.14 -13.49 2.92
N HIS A 189 5.21 -14.32 2.46
CA HIS A 189 3.86 -14.39 3.02
C HIS A 189 3.85 -14.96 4.43
N ASP A 190 4.59 -16.04 4.69
CA ASP A 190 4.73 -16.64 6.03
C ASP A 190 5.35 -15.67 7.03
N TYR A 191 6.33 -14.88 6.57
CA TYR A 191 6.96 -13.83 7.37
C TYR A 191 5.95 -12.76 7.78
N PHE A 192 5.12 -12.28 6.85
CA PHE A 192 4.08 -11.30 7.16
C PHE A 192 3.07 -11.84 8.17
N PHE A 193 2.65 -13.11 8.05
CA PHE A 193 1.77 -13.74 9.05
C PHE A 193 2.46 -13.86 10.41
N ALA A 194 3.69 -14.37 10.45
CA ALA A 194 4.43 -14.55 11.70
C ALA A 194 4.62 -13.23 12.45
N LYS A 195 5.11 -12.19 11.78
CA LYS A 195 5.34 -10.88 12.40
C LYS A 195 4.06 -10.13 12.76
N SER A 196 2.93 -10.41 12.10
CA SER A 196 1.64 -9.80 12.48
C SER A 196 1.03 -10.40 13.73
N ILE A 197 1.43 -11.63 14.11
CA ILE A 197 0.90 -12.36 15.28
C ILE A 197 1.80 -12.16 16.52
N ASP A 198 3.10 -11.96 16.30
CA ASP A 198 4.13 -11.74 17.34
C ASP A 198 3.97 -10.39 18.07
#